data_AF-A0A147GR67-F1
#
_entry.id   AF-A0A147GR67-F1
#
_cell.length_a   1.000
_cell.length_b   1.000
_cell.length_c   1.000
_cell.angle_alpha   90.00
_cell.angle_beta   90.00
_cell.angle_gamma   90.00
#
_symmetry.space_group_name_H-M   'P 1'
#
loop_
_entity.id
_entity.type
_entity.pdbx_description
1 polymer ?
#
loop_
_entity_poly.entity_id
_entity_poly.type
_entity_poly.pdbx_seq_one_letter_code
_entity_poly.pdbx_strand_id
1 'polypeptide(L)'
;MDFLTSPEFWVALGQIIIIDILLGGDNAVVIALACRKLPPAQRTKGIIWGTAGAIILRVVLIAFAMTLLNLPFLKFVGALLLVWIGIKLLAPDEEGHGEVASSDRLFAAIKTIIVADLVMSVDNVIAIAGAAQNAGDHSLLLVVLGLLISIPIIVWGSQLVIKLMERYPLIITAGGMLLGWIAGGMLVSDPVFANPDRWQWMLKLPQTDALKYGAQIAGALLVLAIGKAVLARRAKQAAVH
;
A
#
# COMPACT_ATOMS: atom_id res chain seq x y z
N MET A 1 -4.93 26.18 10.22
CA MET A 1 -4.94 25.98 8.74
C MET A 1 -3.53 25.89 8.18
N ASP A 2 -2.50 25.98 9.02
CA ASP A 2 -1.07 26.03 8.63
C ASP A 2 -0.52 24.68 8.15
N PHE A 3 -1.23 23.58 8.36
CA PHE A 3 -0.82 22.28 7.83
C PHE A 3 -1.15 22.11 6.34
N LEU A 4 -2.16 22.83 5.81
CA LEU A 4 -2.51 22.77 4.38
C LEU A 4 -1.47 23.49 3.50
N THR A 5 -0.64 24.33 4.10
CA THR A 5 0.46 25.02 3.42
C THR A 5 1.80 24.29 3.60
N SER A 6 1.85 23.21 4.39
CA SER A 6 3.10 22.48 4.59
C SER A 6 3.41 21.57 3.39
N PRO A 7 4.64 21.62 2.83
CA PRO A 7 5.03 20.72 1.75
C PRO A 7 4.95 19.24 2.14
N GLU A 8 5.26 18.92 3.38
CA GLU A 8 5.24 17.57 3.95
C GLU A 8 3.84 16.93 3.87
N PHE A 9 2.80 17.72 4.13
CA PHE A 9 1.41 17.27 4.02
C PHE A 9 1.07 16.82 2.59
N TRP A 10 1.40 17.64 1.59
CA TRP A 10 1.11 17.33 0.19
C TRP A 10 1.96 16.18 -0.34
N VAL A 11 3.22 16.08 0.08
CA VAL A 11 4.08 14.94 -0.25
C VAL A 11 3.48 13.66 0.32
N ALA A 12 3.12 13.62 1.60
CA ALA A 12 2.53 12.44 2.21
C ALA A 12 1.17 12.06 1.61
N LEU A 13 0.31 13.05 1.36
CA LEU A 13 -0.97 12.83 0.69
C LEU A 13 -0.77 12.21 -0.71
N GLY A 14 0.18 12.75 -1.47
CA GLY A 14 0.55 12.22 -2.78
C GLY A 14 1.08 10.79 -2.70
N GLN A 15 1.92 10.49 -1.71
CA GLN A 15 2.42 9.12 -1.47
C GLN A 15 1.27 8.16 -1.19
N ILE A 16 0.34 8.52 -0.30
CA ILE A 16 -0.83 7.69 0.04
C ILE A 16 -1.67 7.41 -1.20
N ILE A 17 -1.99 8.45 -2.00
CA ILE A 17 -2.78 8.30 -3.23
C ILE A 17 -2.06 7.37 -4.22
N ILE A 18 -0.76 7.58 -4.44
CA ILE A 18 0.03 6.77 -5.37
C ILE A 18 0.08 5.30 -4.92
N ILE A 19 0.37 5.05 -3.64
CA ILE A 19 0.43 3.69 -3.08
C ILE A 19 -0.91 3.00 -3.22
N ASP A 20 -1.99 3.70 -2.88
CA ASP A 20 -3.33 3.12 -2.92
C ASP A 20 -3.76 2.79 -4.35
N ILE A 21 -3.38 3.61 -5.33
CA ILE A 21 -3.63 3.33 -6.75
C ILE A 21 -2.81 2.12 -7.22
N LEU A 22 -1.53 2.04 -6.85
CA LEU A 22 -0.62 0.97 -7.28
C LEU A 22 -0.97 -0.39 -6.69
N LEU A 23 -1.34 -0.44 -5.41
CA LEU A 23 -1.66 -1.67 -4.69
C LEU A 23 -3.15 -2.01 -4.71
N GLY A 24 -4.01 -1.01 -4.94
CA GLY A 24 -5.47 -1.15 -4.90
C GLY A 24 -6.14 -1.31 -6.27
N GLY A 25 -5.40 -1.23 -7.39
CA GLY A 25 -5.94 -1.36 -8.74
C GLY A 25 -6.74 -2.66 -8.95
N ASP A 26 -6.23 -3.78 -8.44
CA ASP A 26 -6.87 -5.09 -8.56
C ASP A 26 -8.12 -5.24 -7.67
N ASN A 27 -8.21 -4.45 -6.59
CA ASN A 27 -9.37 -4.48 -5.68
C ASN A 27 -10.66 -4.03 -6.40
N ALA A 28 -10.57 -3.14 -7.39
CA ALA A 28 -11.72 -2.74 -8.20
C ALA A 28 -12.25 -3.89 -9.08
N VAL A 29 -11.35 -4.72 -9.61
CA VAL A 29 -11.72 -5.90 -10.42
C VAL A 29 -12.43 -6.93 -9.55
N VAL A 30 -11.94 -7.16 -8.33
CA VAL A 30 -12.59 -8.04 -7.34
C VAL A 30 -14.01 -7.56 -7.01
N ILE A 31 -14.20 -6.24 -6.80
CA ILE A 31 -15.53 -5.66 -6.56
C ILE A 31 -16.47 -5.92 -7.74
N ALA A 32 -15.98 -5.69 -8.97
CA ALA A 32 -16.76 -5.92 -10.18
C ALA A 32 -17.12 -7.40 -10.38
N LEU A 33 -16.18 -8.32 -10.12
CA LEU A 33 -16.39 -9.77 -10.22
C LEU A 33 -17.38 -10.28 -9.18
N ALA A 34 -17.27 -9.83 -7.92
CA ALA A 34 -18.18 -10.20 -6.84
C ALA A 34 -19.63 -9.80 -7.13
N CYS A 35 -19.84 -8.64 -7.78
CA CYS A 35 -21.17 -8.12 -8.13
C CYS A 35 -21.70 -8.59 -9.50
N ARG A 36 -20.91 -9.35 -10.28
CA ARG A 36 -21.23 -9.68 -11.68
C ARG A 36 -22.54 -10.46 -11.84
N LYS A 37 -22.90 -11.32 -10.90
CA LYS A 37 -24.13 -12.14 -10.97
C LYS A 37 -25.37 -11.49 -10.32
N LEU A 38 -25.22 -10.29 -9.75
CA LEU A 38 -26.36 -9.58 -9.18
C LEU A 38 -27.31 -9.07 -10.28
N PRO A 39 -28.64 -9.03 -10.02
CA PRO A 39 -29.60 -8.39 -10.89
C PRO A 39 -29.19 -6.93 -11.19
N PRO A 40 -29.49 -6.38 -12.38
CA PRO A 40 -29.03 -5.05 -12.79
C PRO A 40 -29.36 -3.94 -11.77
N ALA A 41 -30.54 -3.98 -11.16
CA ALA A 41 -30.97 -3.01 -10.14
C ALA A 41 -30.22 -3.12 -8.79
N GLN A 42 -29.63 -4.29 -8.50
CA GLN A 42 -28.87 -4.55 -7.27
C GLN A 42 -27.37 -4.42 -7.47
N ARG A 43 -26.85 -4.58 -8.69
CA ARG A 43 -25.42 -4.50 -8.99
C ARG A 43 -24.81 -3.17 -8.56
N THR A 44 -25.44 -2.05 -8.92
CA THR A 44 -24.97 -0.71 -8.53
C THR A 44 -24.98 -0.53 -7.01
N LYS A 45 -26.01 -1.05 -6.33
CA LYS A 45 -26.08 -1.04 -4.87
C LYS A 45 -24.96 -1.88 -4.26
N GLY A 46 -24.67 -3.05 -4.82
CA GLY A 46 -23.58 -3.93 -4.39
C GLY A 46 -22.22 -3.26 -4.51
N ILE A 47 -21.97 -2.56 -5.61
CA ILE A 47 -20.73 -1.79 -5.80
C ILE A 47 -20.66 -0.66 -4.77
N ILE A 48 -21.69 0.18 -4.63
CA ILE A 48 -21.65 1.33 -3.70
C ILE A 48 -21.48 0.87 -2.24
N TRP A 49 -22.30 -0.08 -1.78
CA TRP A 49 -22.24 -0.56 -0.39
C TRP A 49 -21.01 -1.42 -0.12
N GLY A 50 -20.58 -2.22 -1.10
CA GLY A 50 -19.34 -3.00 -1.01
C GLY A 50 -18.12 -2.08 -0.91
N THR A 51 -18.01 -1.09 -1.79
CA THR A 51 -16.95 -0.08 -1.74
C THR A 51 -17.01 0.67 -0.42
N ALA A 52 -18.14 1.25 -0.03
CA ALA A 52 -18.26 2.00 1.24
C ALA A 52 -17.81 1.17 2.45
N GLY A 53 -18.22 -0.11 2.52
CA GLY A 53 -17.77 -1.03 3.56
C GLY A 53 -16.26 -1.27 3.55
N ALA A 54 -15.66 -1.46 2.37
CA ALA A 54 -14.22 -1.61 2.21
C ALA A 54 -13.45 -0.35 2.65
N ILE A 55 -13.92 0.85 2.28
CA ILE A 55 -13.30 2.12 2.71
C ILE A 55 -13.30 2.22 4.25
N ILE A 56 -14.46 2.00 4.88
CA ILE A 56 -14.59 2.08 6.33
C ILE A 56 -13.64 1.09 7.00
N LEU A 57 -13.64 -0.16 6.54
CA LEU A 57 -12.72 -1.18 7.05
C LEU A 57 -11.27 -0.74 6.92
N ARG A 58 -10.87 -0.20 5.76
CA ARG A 58 -9.51 0.25 5.50
C ARG A 58 -9.10 1.41 6.42
N VAL A 59 -9.98 2.39 6.66
CA VAL A 59 -9.72 3.48 7.62
C VAL A 59 -9.50 2.92 9.03
N VAL A 60 -10.33 1.96 9.46
CA VAL A 60 -10.19 1.30 10.76
C VAL A 60 -8.88 0.52 10.86
N LEU A 61 -8.53 -0.26 9.84
CA LEU A 61 -7.30 -1.04 9.80
C LEU A 61 -6.06 -0.15 9.81
N ILE A 62 -6.07 0.97 9.07
CA ILE A 62 -4.94 1.91 9.07
C ILE A 62 -4.82 2.61 10.41
N ALA A 63 -5.93 3.07 11.00
CA ALA A 63 -5.90 3.66 12.33
C ALA A 63 -5.33 2.68 13.37
N PHE A 64 -5.73 1.41 13.29
CA PHE A 64 -5.18 0.35 14.12
C PHE A 64 -3.69 0.11 13.83
N ALA A 65 -3.28 -0.02 12.57
CA ALA A 65 -1.89 -0.21 12.18
C ALA A 65 -0.99 0.94 12.65
N MET A 66 -1.46 2.19 12.55
CA MET A 66 -0.73 3.36 13.02
C MET A 66 -0.49 3.35 14.53
N THR A 67 -1.46 2.89 15.32
CA THR A 67 -1.26 2.74 16.76
C THR A 67 -0.27 1.61 17.06
N LEU A 68 -0.41 0.48 16.36
CA LEU A 68 0.50 -0.65 16.49
C LEU A 68 1.95 -0.32 16.09
N LEU A 69 2.18 0.52 15.08
CA LEU A 69 3.53 0.88 14.62
C LEU A 69 4.33 1.70 15.66
N ASN A 70 3.70 2.13 16.77
CA ASN A 70 4.44 2.66 17.92
C ASN A 70 5.04 1.57 18.82
N LEU A 71 4.68 0.30 18.60
CA LEU A 71 5.29 -0.83 19.29
C LEU A 71 6.69 -1.09 18.73
N PRO A 72 7.65 -1.47 19.61
CA PRO A 72 9.00 -1.80 19.18
C PRO A 72 8.99 -2.98 18.22
N PHE A 73 9.94 -3.02 17.28
CA PHE A 73 10.08 -4.03 16.22
C PHE A 73 9.00 -4.01 15.15
N LEU A 74 7.86 -3.36 15.37
CA LEU A 74 6.79 -3.43 14.39
C LEU A 74 7.10 -2.61 13.14
N LYS A 75 7.77 -1.46 13.29
CA LYS A 75 8.26 -0.70 12.14
C LYS A 75 9.39 -1.43 11.43
N PHE A 76 10.26 -2.12 12.17
CA PHE A 76 11.29 -2.97 11.58
C PHE A 76 10.68 -4.08 10.71
N VAL A 77 9.72 -4.84 11.24
CA VAL A 77 9.01 -5.88 10.48
C VAL A 77 8.23 -5.27 9.32
N GLY A 78 7.52 -4.16 9.55
CA GLY A 78 6.80 -3.43 8.52
C GLY A 78 7.70 -2.96 7.38
N ALA A 79 8.91 -2.49 7.69
CA ALA A 79 9.89 -2.09 6.69
C ALA A 79 10.35 -3.29 5.83
N LEU A 80 10.60 -4.44 6.44
CA LEU A 80 10.94 -5.66 5.70
C LEU A 80 9.79 -6.11 4.78
N LEU A 81 8.56 -6.07 5.29
CA LEU A 81 7.36 -6.36 4.50
C LEU A 81 7.21 -5.38 3.33
N LEU A 82 7.42 -4.08 3.54
CA LEU A 82 7.32 -3.07 2.49
C LEU A 82 8.39 -3.22 1.41
N VAL A 83 9.62 -3.59 1.78
CA VAL A 83 10.64 -3.95 0.78
C VAL A 83 10.19 -5.15 -0.03
N TRP A 84 9.64 -6.18 0.61
CA TRP A 84 9.13 -7.37 -0.08
C TRP A 84 7.97 -7.04 -1.02
N ILE A 85 6.98 -6.25 -0.57
CA ILE A 85 5.86 -5.77 -1.39
C ILE A 85 6.39 -4.94 -2.56
N GLY A 86 7.36 -4.05 -2.32
CA GLY A 86 8.00 -3.26 -3.38
C GLY A 86 8.68 -4.12 -4.44
N ILE A 87 9.40 -5.18 -4.03
CA ILE A 87 10.01 -6.13 -4.97
C ILE A 87 8.94 -6.90 -5.74
N LYS A 88 7.89 -7.39 -5.05
CA LYS A 88 6.78 -8.11 -5.67
C LYS A 88 5.99 -7.23 -6.65
N LEU A 89 5.85 -5.93 -6.35
CA LEU A 89 5.25 -4.97 -7.27
C LEU A 89 6.08 -4.81 -8.55
N LEU A 90 7.41 -4.78 -8.45
CA LEU A 90 8.32 -4.71 -9.61
C LEU A 90 8.38 -6.03 -10.39
N ALA A 91 8.31 -7.16 -9.70
CA ALA A 91 8.41 -8.49 -10.27
C ALA A 91 7.23 -9.36 -9.80
N PRO A 92 6.00 -9.11 -10.30
CA PRO A 92 4.82 -9.86 -9.90
C PRO A 92 5.01 -11.35 -10.14
N ASP A 93 4.54 -12.18 -9.21
CA ASP A 93 4.49 -13.64 -9.41
C ASP A 93 3.38 -13.99 -10.41
N GLU A 94 3.56 -15.06 -11.20
CA GLU A 94 2.53 -15.55 -12.14
C GLU A 94 1.36 -16.25 -11.44
N GLU A 95 1.36 -16.33 -10.11
CA GLU A 95 0.26 -16.89 -9.32
C GLU A 95 -0.97 -15.98 -9.42
N GLY A 96 -1.87 -16.36 -10.32
CA GLY A 96 -3.13 -15.67 -10.58
C GLY A 96 -3.95 -15.49 -9.30
N HIS A 97 -4.50 -14.29 -9.14
CA HIS A 97 -5.52 -13.99 -8.14
C HIS A 97 -6.63 -15.06 -8.22
N GLY A 98 -6.76 -15.84 -7.15
CA GLY A 98 -7.71 -16.96 -7.08
C GLY A 98 -9.13 -16.54 -7.45
N GLU A 99 -9.92 -17.50 -7.92
CA GLU A 99 -11.31 -17.26 -8.33
C GLU A 99 -12.12 -16.60 -7.21
N VAL A 100 -12.48 -15.33 -7.40
CA VAL A 100 -13.36 -14.61 -6.49
C VAL A 100 -14.77 -15.19 -6.61
N ALA A 101 -15.26 -15.77 -5.52
CA ALA A 101 -16.60 -16.33 -5.46
C ALA A 101 -17.67 -15.25 -5.74
N SER A 102 -18.28 -15.31 -6.91
CA SER A 102 -19.39 -14.43 -7.29
C SER A 102 -20.71 -15.00 -6.76
N SER A 103 -21.55 -14.15 -6.15
CA SER A 103 -22.82 -14.55 -5.55
C SER A 103 -24.01 -13.78 -6.14
N ASP A 104 -25.16 -14.43 -6.19
CA ASP A 104 -26.41 -13.86 -6.73
C ASP A 104 -27.17 -13.05 -5.66
N ARG A 105 -26.67 -13.02 -4.42
CA ARG A 105 -27.28 -12.30 -3.29
C ARG A 105 -26.44 -11.08 -2.91
N LEU A 106 -27.08 -9.91 -2.81
CA LEU A 106 -26.43 -8.63 -2.49
C LEU A 106 -25.54 -8.72 -1.22
N PHE A 107 -26.08 -9.27 -0.13
CA PHE A 107 -25.33 -9.39 1.13
C PHE A 107 -24.11 -10.31 1.01
N ALA A 108 -24.23 -11.40 0.25
CA ALA A 108 -23.11 -12.31 0.02
C ALA A 108 -22.03 -11.66 -0.84
N ALA A 109 -22.41 -10.90 -1.87
CA ALA A 109 -21.47 -10.13 -2.68
C ALA A 109 -20.71 -9.08 -1.84
N ILE A 110 -21.42 -8.33 -0.99
CA ILE A 110 -20.79 -7.36 -0.06
C ILE A 110 -19.81 -8.07 0.88
N LYS A 111 -20.21 -9.20 1.46
CA LYS A 111 -19.33 -9.99 2.33
C LYS A 111 -18.07 -10.45 1.58
N THR A 112 -18.20 -10.95 0.36
CA THR A 112 -17.05 -11.34 -0.47
C THR A 112 -16.12 -10.16 -0.70
N ILE A 113 -16.66 -8.98 -1.02
CA ILE A 113 -15.88 -7.75 -1.22
C ILE A 113 -15.08 -7.41 0.04
N ILE A 114 -15.73 -7.39 1.20
CA ILE A 114 -15.08 -7.04 2.47
C ILE A 114 -13.98 -8.05 2.82
N VAL A 115 -14.23 -9.35 2.66
CA VAL A 115 -13.22 -10.40 2.96
C VAL A 115 -12.05 -10.31 1.99
N ALA A 116 -12.33 -10.13 0.69
CA ALA A 116 -11.27 -10.01 -0.30
C ALA A 116 -10.44 -8.74 -0.08
N ASP A 117 -11.09 -7.60 0.19
CA ASP A 117 -10.37 -6.38 0.53
C ASP A 117 -9.57 -6.53 1.82
N LEU A 118 -10.07 -7.21 2.86
CA LEU A 118 -9.28 -7.47 4.07
C LEU A 118 -7.98 -8.23 3.75
N VAL A 119 -8.07 -9.33 2.99
CA VAL A 119 -6.89 -10.15 2.64
C VAL A 119 -5.90 -9.36 1.79
N MET A 120 -6.38 -8.61 0.80
CA MET A 120 -5.53 -7.83 -0.08
C MET A 120 -4.98 -6.56 0.59
N SER A 121 -5.74 -5.96 1.51
CA SER A 121 -5.40 -4.66 2.09
C SER A 121 -4.41 -4.74 3.24
N VAL A 122 -4.06 -5.90 3.80
CA VAL A 122 -3.04 -5.99 4.88
C VAL A 122 -1.74 -5.30 4.46
N ASP A 123 -1.24 -5.62 3.26
CA ASP A 123 -0.01 -5.07 2.72
C ASP A 123 -0.13 -3.57 2.41
N ASN A 124 -1.26 -3.16 1.82
CA ASN A 124 -1.56 -1.77 1.51
C ASN A 124 -1.72 -0.90 2.77
N VAL A 125 -2.36 -1.44 3.81
CA VAL A 125 -2.59 -0.78 5.10
C VAL A 125 -1.26 -0.44 5.77
N ILE A 126 -0.29 -1.35 5.77
CA ILE A 126 1.05 -1.11 6.33
C ILE A 126 1.77 -0.01 5.53
N ALA A 127 1.65 -0.03 4.20
CA ALA A 127 2.27 0.98 3.33
C ALA A 127 1.70 2.38 3.58
N ILE A 128 0.37 2.50 3.61
CA ILE A 128 -0.31 3.76 3.87
C ILE A 128 -0.05 4.26 5.29
N ALA A 129 -0.10 3.38 6.30
CA ALA A 129 0.21 3.72 7.69
C ALA A 129 1.68 4.18 7.85
N GLY A 130 2.59 3.62 7.05
CA GLY A 130 3.98 4.03 6.99
C GLY A 130 4.18 5.40 6.35
N ALA A 131 3.52 5.66 5.21
CA ALA A 131 3.54 6.96 4.55
C ALA A 131 2.96 8.05 5.47
N ALA A 132 1.84 7.75 6.14
CA ALA A 132 1.15 8.70 7.01
C ALA A 132 1.96 9.08 8.26
N GLN A 133 2.72 8.16 8.85
CA GLN A 133 3.55 8.45 10.02
C GLN A 133 4.70 9.42 9.73
N ASN A 134 5.17 9.47 8.49
CA ASN A 134 6.20 10.43 8.09
C ASN A 134 5.67 11.88 8.06
N ALA A 135 4.36 12.09 8.16
CA ALA A 135 3.69 13.38 8.02
C ALA A 135 3.23 14.03 9.35
N GLY A 136 3.48 13.38 10.50
CA GLY A 136 3.24 13.95 11.83
C GLY A 136 1.78 13.91 12.33
N ASP A 137 1.39 14.96 13.06
CA ASP A 137 0.22 14.97 13.96
C ASP A 137 -1.16 14.79 13.28
N HIS A 138 -1.26 15.03 11.98
CA HIS A 138 -2.53 14.94 11.21
C HIS A 138 -2.63 13.69 10.33
N SER A 139 -1.86 12.65 10.68
CA SER A 139 -1.72 11.41 9.91
C SER A 139 -3.05 10.69 9.62
N LEU A 140 -4.01 10.66 10.54
CA LEU A 140 -5.34 10.08 10.26
C LEU A 140 -6.16 10.89 9.24
N LEU A 141 -6.12 12.22 9.32
CA LEU A 141 -6.82 13.09 8.38
C LEU A 141 -6.23 12.91 6.96
N LEU A 142 -4.90 12.84 6.87
CA LEU A 142 -4.19 12.57 5.62
C LEU A 142 -4.62 11.26 4.97
N VAL A 143 -4.70 10.19 5.76
CA VAL A 143 -5.15 8.87 5.29
C VAL A 143 -6.58 8.95 4.76
N VAL A 144 -7.50 9.53 5.53
CA VAL A 144 -8.91 9.63 5.11
C VAL A 144 -9.05 10.46 3.84
N LEU A 145 -8.34 11.59 3.73
CA LEU A 145 -8.35 12.41 2.52
C LEU A 145 -7.75 11.67 1.32
N GLY A 146 -6.62 10.97 1.51
CA GLY A 146 -5.99 10.17 0.47
C GLY A 146 -6.94 9.10 -0.06
N LEU A 147 -7.58 8.34 0.83
CA LEU A 147 -8.58 7.32 0.51
C LEU A 147 -9.81 7.89 -0.20
N LEU A 148 -10.33 9.03 0.27
CA LEU A 148 -11.48 9.70 -0.35
C LEU A 148 -11.17 10.18 -1.77
N ILE A 149 -9.92 10.50 -2.08
CA ILE A 149 -9.49 10.92 -3.41
C ILE A 149 -9.18 9.70 -4.30
N SER A 150 -8.41 8.73 -3.79
CA SER A 150 -7.93 7.57 -4.55
C SER A 150 -9.03 6.60 -4.95
N ILE A 151 -9.96 6.30 -4.04
CA ILE A 151 -10.97 5.25 -4.27
C ILE A 151 -11.93 5.60 -5.42
N PRO A 152 -12.45 6.83 -5.54
CA PRO A 152 -13.11 7.27 -6.76
C PRO A 152 -12.33 6.99 -8.05
N ILE A 153 -11.05 7.38 -8.06
CA ILE A 153 -10.18 7.23 -9.23
C ILE A 153 -10.04 5.75 -9.58
N ILE A 154 -9.89 4.87 -8.59
CA ILE A 154 -9.76 3.43 -8.78
C ILE A 154 -11.09 2.81 -9.23
N VAL A 155 -12.21 3.12 -8.60
CA VAL A 155 -13.52 2.50 -8.93
C VAL A 155 -13.98 2.89 -10.33
N TRP A 156 -13.90 4.17 -10.69
CA TRP A 156 -14.34 4.66 -12.01
C TRP A 156 -13.26 4.56 -13.09
N GLY A 157 -12.00 4.65 -12.70
CA GLY A 157 -10.85 4.70 -13.60
C GLY A 157 -9.94 3.47 -13.57
N SER A 158 -10.29 2.38 -12.89
CA SER A 158 -9.44 1.16 -12.78
C SER A 158 -8.89 0.69 -14.12
N GLN A 159 -9.73 0.61 -15.15
CA GLN A 159 -9.33 0.22 -16.50
C GLN A 159 -8.33 1.19 -17.13
N LEU A 160 -8.44 2.49 -16.83
CA LEU A 160 -7.48 3.49 -17.29
C LEU A 160 -6.16 3.38 -16.53
N VAL A 161 -6.22 3.22 -15.20
CA VAL A 161 -5.05 3.06 -14.32
C VAL A 161 -4.25 1.83 -14.71
N ILE A 162 -4.91 0.68 -14.87
CA ILE A 162 -4.26 -0.59 -15.26
C ILE A 162 -3.59 -0.42 -16.62
N LYS A 163 -4.31 0.09 -17.63
CA LYS A 163 -3.73 0.36 -18.97
C LYS A 163 -2.57 1.34 -18.91
N LEU A 164 -2.61 2.33 -18.02
CA LEU A 164 -1.53 3.29 -17.86
C LEU A 164 -0.29 2.62 -17.26
N MET A 165 -0.46 1.75 -16.27
CA MET A 165 0.63 0.98 -15.66
C MET A 165 1.24 -0.03 -16.63
N GLU A 166 0.41 -0.70 -17.44
CA GLU A 166 0.86 -1.58 -18.53
C GLU A 166 1.61 -0.82 -19.61
N ARG A 167 1.11 0.36 -20.00
CA ARG A 167 1.73 1.20 -21.03
C ARG A 167 3.00 1.91 -20.55
N TYR A 168 3.06 2.28 -19.28
CA TYR A 168 4.19 2.97 -18.66
C TYR A 168 4.71 2.20 -17.44
N PRO A 169 5.48 1.11 -17.63
CA PRO A 169 6.05 0.30 -16.54
C PRO A 169 6.96 1.08 -15.57
N LEU A 170 7.42 2.27 -15.98
CA LEU A 170 8.14 3.19 -15.10
C LEU A 170 7.31 3.59 -13.88
N ILE A 171 5.98 3.65 -13.99
CA ILE A 171 5.08 3.95 -12.87
C ILE A 171 5.18 2.86 -11.79
N ILE A 172 5.21 1.58 -12.19
CA ILE A 172 5.37 0.44 -11.29
C ILE A 172 6.76 0.50 -10.62
N THR A 173 7.79 0.81 -11.39
CA THR A 173 9.16 0.95 -10.88
C THR A 173 9.27 2.07 -9.84
N ALA A 174 8.72 3.26 -10.15
CA ALA A 174 8.67 4.38 -9.23
C ALA A 174 7.85 4.04 -7.97
N GLY A 175 6.76 3.30 -8.14
CA GLY A 175 5.92 2.77 -7.07
C GLY A 175 6.67 1.89 -6.09
N GLY A 176 7.40 0.88 -6.58
CA GLY A 176 8.18 0.03 -5.68
C GLY A 176 9.36 0.77 -5.04
N MET A 177 9.99 1.71 -5.76
CA MET A 177 10.99 2.60 -5.17
C MET A 177 10.40 3.46 -4.04
N LEU A 178 9.17 3.95 -4.19
CA LEU A 178 8.46 4.69 -3.15
C LEU A 178 8.16 3.80 -1.93
N LEU A 179 7.77 2.54 -2.12
CA LEU A 179 7.61 1.58 -1.02
C LEU A 179 8.94 1.34 -0.29
N GLY A 180 10.04 1.19 -1.03
CA GLY A 180 11.39 1.11 -0.47
C GLY A 180 11.82 2.37 0.28
N TRP A 181 11.44 3.55 -0.21
CA TRP A 181 11.65 4.83 0.46
C TRP A 181 10.97 4.84 1.83
N ILE A 182 9.69 4.49 1.88
CA ILE A 182 8.92 4.44 3.13
C ILE A 182 9.50 3.39 4.08
N ALA A 183 9.87 2.22 3.56
CA ALA A 183 10.50 1.16 4.34
C ALA A 183 11.79 1.63 5.01
N GLY A 184 12.67 2.32 4.27
CA GLY A 184 13.92 2.85 4.81
C GLY A 184 13.71 3.83 5.97
N GLY A 185 12.77 4.77 5.81
CA GLY A 185 12.41 5.70 6.89
C GLY A 185 11.76 5.02 8.09
N MET A 186 10.90 4.03 7.84
CA MET A 186 10.23 3.25 8.87
C MET A 186 11.24 2.43 9.70
N LEU A 187 12.23 1.81 9.04
CA LEU A 187 13.26 0.99 9.68
C LEU A 187 14.07 1.79 10.72
N VAL A 188 14.58 2.97 10.33
CA VAL A 188 15.45 3.77 11.21
C VAL A 188 14.69 4.52 12.30
N SER A 189 13.38 4.69 12.12
CA SER A 189 12.48 5.34 13.09
C SER A 189 11.74 4.34 13.99
N ASP A 190 12.10 3.05 13.96
CA ASP A 190 11.58 2.07 14.92
C ASP A 190 11.97 2.45 16.35
N PRO A 191 11.02 2.40 17.31
CA PRO A 191 11.27 2.68 18.72
C PRO A 191 12.50 1.94 19.30
N VAL A 192 12.83 0.79 18.73
CA VAL A 192 13.96 -0.03 19.18
C VAL A 192 15.32 0.59 18.85
N PHE A 193 15.44 1.31 17.73
CA PHE A 193 16.65 2.04 17.33
C PHE A 193 16.64 3.48 17.80
N ALA A 194 15.45 4.07 17.95
CA ALA A 194 15.26 5.49 18.27
C ALA A 194 15.28 5.80 19.79
N ASN A 195 14.82 4.89 20.66
CA ASN A 195 14.77 5.16 22.10
C ASN A 195 16.13 4.90 22.77
N PRO A 196 16.76 5.90 23.40
CA PRO A 196 18.05 5.73 24.08
C PRO A 196 17.94 4.89 25.36
N ASP A 197 16.84 5.02 26.09
CA ASP A 197 16.72 4.48 27.46
C ASP A 197 16.22 3.03 27.52
N ARG A 198 15.73 2.49 26.41
CA ARG A 198 15.11 1.15 26.34
C ARG A 198 15.73 0.32 25.23
N TRP A 199 15.75 -1.02 25.35
CA TRP A 199 16.41 -1.93 24.39
C TRP A 199 17.88 -1.59 24.14
N GLN A 200 18.64 -1.36 25.21
CA GLN A 200 20.06 -0.95 25.13
C GLN A 200 20.97 -1.98 24.46
N TRP A 201 20.55 -3.25 24.42
CA TRP A 201 21.24 -4.33 23.72
C TRP A 201 21.18 -4.21 22.19
N MET A 202 20.31 -3.35 21.66
CA MET A 202 20.25 -3.05 20.23
C MET A 202 21.05 -1.81 19.85
N LEU A 203 21.58 -1.84 18.63
CA LEU A 203 22.26 -0.71 18.00
C LEU A 203 21.37 0.54 18.07
N LYS A 204 21.92 1.66 18.52
CA LYS A 204 21.20 2.94 18.55
C LYS A 204 21.57 3.79 17.37
N LEU A 205 20.54 4.23 16.64
CA LEU A 205 20.72 5.00 15.42
C LEU A 205 20.47 6.48 15.72
N PRO A 206 21.41 7.38 15.35
CA PRO A 206 21.20 8.81 15.51
C PRO A 206 20.00 9.25 14.67
N GLN A 207 19.03 9.91 15.29
CA GLN A 207 17.80 10.34 14.63
C GLN A 207 17.99 11.64 13.81
N THR A 208 19.07 11.71 13.04
CA THR A 208 19.39 12.84 12.16
C THR A 208 18.66 12.71 10.83
N ASP A 209 18.33 13.84 10.21
CA ASP A 209 17.69 13.87 8.90
C ASP A 209 18.55 13.22 7.82
N ALA A 210 19.87 13.37 7.91
CA ALA A 210 20.81 12.72 6.99
C ALA A 210 20.70 11.19 7.04
N LEU A 211 20.55 10.59 8.22
CA LEU A 211 20.37 9.14 8.34
C LEU A 211 19.00 8.71 7.80
N LYS A 212 17.95 9.48 8.10
CA LYS A 212 16.59 9.20 7.60
C LYS A 212 16.54 9.23 6.08
N TYR A 213 17.00 10.32 5.45
CA TYR A 213 17.05 10.43 3.99
C TYR A 213 18.00 9.41 3.37
N GLY A 214 19.15 9.13 4.00
CA GLY A 214 20.06 8.08 3.56
C GLY A 214 19.42 6.70 3.55
N ALA A 215 18.70 6.34 4.61
CA ALA A 215 17.98 5.08 4.71
C ALA A 215 16.82 4.98 3.72
N GLN A 216 16.07 6.07 3.53
CA GLN A 216 15.00 6.16 2.53
C GLN A 216 15.54 5.94 1.10
N ILE A 217 16.62 6.65 0.72
CA ILE A 217 17.27 6.47 -0.58
C ILE A 217 17.80 5.04 -0.72
N ALA A 218 18.48 4.51 0.30
CA ALA A 218 19.00 3.14 0.29
C ALA A 218 17.88 2.11 0.11
N GLY A 219 16.76 2.26 0.82
CA GLY A 219 15.59 1.39 0.70
C GLY A 219 14.98 1.43 -0.71
N ALA A 220 14.83 2.62 -1.30
CA ALA A 220 14.34 2.78 -2.67
C ALA A 220 15.27 2.10 -3.70
N LEU A 221 16.59 2.30 -3.57
CA LEU A 221 17.58 1.68 -4.45
C LEU A 221 17.65 0.16 -4.26
N LEU A 222 17.48 -0.33 -3.03
CA LEU A 222 17.46 -1.75 -2.71
C LEU A 222 16.28 -2.45 -3.40
N VAL A 223 15.07 -1.90 -3.32
CA VAL A 223 13.90 -2.44 -4.03
C VAL A 223 14.14 -2.44 -5.55
N LEU A 224 14.68 -1.35 -6.10
CA LEU A 224 15.00 -1.25 -7.53
C LEU A 224 16.01 -2.31 -7.97
N ALA A 225 17.11 -2.45 -7.22
CA ALA A 225 18.20 -3.37 -7.55
C ALA A 225 17.72 -4.83 -7.47
N ILE A 226 17.03 -5.20 -6.39
CA ILE A 226 16.54 -6.57 -6.21
C ILE A 226 15.43 -6.87 -7.20
N GLY A 227 14.45 -5.97 -7.39
CA GLY A 227 13.36 -6.14 -8.34
C GLY A 227 13.88 -6.36 -9.77
N LYS A 228 14.83 -5.54 -10.23
CA LYS A 228 15.47 -5.74 -11.54
C LYS A 228 16.28 -7.03 -11.63
N ALA A 229 16.98 -7.41 -10.57
CA ALA A 229 17.73 -8.67 -10.54
C ALA A 229 16.80 -9.90 -10.63
N VAL A 230 15.64 -9.87 -9.97
CA VAL A 230 14.62 -10.93 -10.04
C VAL A 230 14.06 -11.03 -11.46
N LEU A 231 13.66 -9.91 -12.07
CA LEU A 231 13.17 -9.88 -13.45
C LEU A 231 14.21 -10.42 -14.45
N ALA A 232 15.47 -10.00 -14.33
CA ALA A 232 16.55 -10.47 -15.19
C ALA A 232 16.80 -11.98 -15.05
N ARG A 233 16.68 -12.53 -13.84
CA ARG A 233 16.78 -13.97 -13.59
C ARG A 233 15.64 -14.75 -14.24
N ARG A 234 14.39 -14.28 -14.12
CA ARG A 234 13.21 -14.90 -14.75
C ARG A 234 13.31 -14.90 -16.28
N ALA A 235 13.69 -13.77 -16.87
CA ALA A 235 13.90 -13.66 -18.32
C ALA A 235 14.99 -14.65 -18.82
N LYS A 236 16.07 -14.82 -18.05
CA LYS A 236 17.12 -15.80 -18.38
C LYS A 236 16.63 -17.24 -18.28
N GLN A 237 15.81 -17.58 -17.29
CA GLN A 237 15.24 -18.92 -17.15
C GLN A 237 14.27 -19.25 -18.29
N ALA A 238 13.41 -18.30 -18.68
CA ALA A 238 12.48 -18.46 -19.80
C ALA A 238 13.18 -18.63 -21.16
N ALA A 239 14.42 -18.15 -21.32
CA ALA A 239 15.19 -18.30 -22.56
C ALA A 239 15.97 -19.64 -22.65
N VAL A 240 16.03 -20.42 -21.55
CA VAL A 240 16.73 -21.71 -21.48
C VAL A 240 15.75 -22.89 -21.64
N HIS A 241 14.45 -22.64 -21.49
CA HIS A 241 13.35 -23.59 -21.73
C HIS A 241 12.70 -23.33 -23.09
#